data_AF-A0A2R3Z232-F1
#
_entry.id   AF-A0A2R3Z232-F1
#
_cell.length_a   1.000
_cell.length_b   1.000
_cell.length_c   1.000
_cell.angle_alpha   90.00
_cell.angle_beta   90.00
_cell.angle_gamma   90.00
#
_symmetry.space_group_name_H-M   'P 1'
#
loop_
_entity.id
_entity.type
_entity.pdbx_description
1 polymer ?
#
loop_
_entity_poly.entity_id
_entity_poly.type
_entity_poly.pdbx_seq_one_letter_code
_entity_poly.pdbx_strand_id
1 'polypeptide(L)'
;MKNFKTFWLLSFLIPLLISCSKEEAIDQSIEGSYVGYLSAIDAQAISPVEAQADVQIVEDHLVEIHCYSESLDTIVRLNYYANNEDYMLCLSGDDFEHEYGHAMSHENMPSNMMGETEWRYHLENEHSEGDEHFGKFGMADHSFECLFEINHQDQSYELHFQGVKQ
;
A
#
# COMPACT_ATOMS: atom_id res chain seq x y z
N MET A 1 0.59 71.07 50.94
CA MET A 1 -0.33 70.11 51.57
C MET A 1 -1.13 69.41 50.47
N LYS A 2 -1.34 68.11 50.65
CA LYS A 2 -1.91 67.05 49.77
C LYS A 2 -3.04 67.54 48.83
N ASN A 3 -3.26 66.99 47.62
CA ASN A 3 -3.78 65.64 47.36
C ASN A 3 -3.63 65.29 45.86
N PHE A 4 -3.08 64.13 45.50
CA PHE A 4 -3.23 63.56 44.16
C PHE A 4 -3.91 62.19 44.29
N LYS A 5 -5.08 62.05 43.68
CA LYS A 5 -5.86 60.80 43.66
C LYS A 5 -5.34 59.94 42.52
N THR A 6 -4.83 58.76 42.83
CA THR A 6 -4.45 57.73 41.86
C THR A 6 -5.69 56.98 41.38
N PHE A 7 -5.94 57.02 40.07
CA PHE A 7 -6.92 56.18 39.38
C PHE A 7 -6.18 54.93 38.86
N TRP A 8 -6.57 53.75 39.33
CA TRP A 8 -6.09 52.47 38.80
C TRP A 8 -6.95 52.07 37.60
N LEU A 9 -6.37 52.02 36.42
CA LEU A 9 -6.96 51.39 35.22
C LEU A 9 -6.41 49.96 35.15
N LEU A 10 -7.25 48.99 35.52
CA LEU A 10 -6.95 47.57 35.41
C LEU A 10 -7.05 47.16 33.94
N SER A 11 -5.91 46.91 33.30
CA SER A 11 -5.85 46.39 31.93
C SER A 11 -6.17 44.89 31.96
N PHE A 12 -7.28 44.51 31.33
CA PHE A 12 -7.72 43.13 31.19
C PHE A 12 -7.00 42.51 29.98
N LEU A 13 -5.88 41.83 30.23
CA LEU A 13 -5.14 41.08 29.23
C LEU A 13 -5.88 39.75 28.97
N ILE A 14 -6.55 39.63 27.83
CA ILE A 14 -7.22 38.39 27.41
C ILE A 14 -6.16 37.49 26.72
N PRO A 15 -5.78 36.33 27.27
CA PRO A 15 -4.95 35.40 26.55
C PRO A 15 -5.79 34.72 25.45
N LEU A 16 -5.41 34.95 24.19
CA LEU A 16 -5.85 34.15 23.04
C LEU A 16 -5.28 32.74 23.20
N LEU A 17 -6.13 31.78 23.58
CA LEU A 17 -5.81 30.36 23.49
C LEU A 17 -5.82 29.98 22.00
N ILE A 18 -4.64 30.01 21.38
CA ILE A 18 -4.43 29.43 20.06
C ILE A 18 -4.41 27.91 20.27
N SER A 19 -5.56 27.27 20.02
CA SER A 19 -5.66 25.82 19.90
C SER A 19 -5.00 25.42 18.58
N CYS A 20 -3.73 25.05 18.62
CA CYS A 20 -3.07 24.36 17.52
C CYS A 20 -3.57 22.92 17.55
N SER A 21 -4.64 22.62 16.80
CA SER A 21 -4.97 21.23 16.48
C SER A 21 -3.85 20.71 15.60
N LYS A 22 -3.06 19.79 16.14
CA LYS A 22 -2.11 19.02 15.36
C LYS A 22 -2.95 18.18 14.39
N GLU A 23 -3.03 18.58 13.14
CA GLU A 23 -3.47 17.68 12.07
C GLU A 23 -2.52 16.49 12.11
N GLU A 24 -3.05 15.31 12.44
CA GLU A 24 -2.32 14.06 12.27
C GLU A 24 -1.93 13.98 10.80
N ALA A 25 -0.63 13.82 10.54
CA ALA A 25 -0.18 13.55 9.19
C ALA A 25 -0.85 12.24 8.77
N ILE A 26 -1.65 12.30 7.70
CA ILE A 26 -2.20 11.10 7.07
C ILE A 26 -1.00 10.25 6.66
N ASP A 27 -0.89 9.05 7.23
CA ASP A 27 0.14 8.09 6.85
C ASP A 27 -0.15 7.63 5.42
N GLN A 28 0.62 8.16 4.47
CA GLN A 28 0.56 7.78 3.06
C GLN A 28 1.51 6.62 2.74
N SER A 29 2.06 5.93 3.74
CA SER A 29 2.89 4.75 3.52
C SER A 29 2.03 3.51 3.25
N ILE A 30 2.50 2.67 2.33
CA ILE A 30 2.00 1.31 2.12
C ILE A 30 2.55 0.31 3.16
N GLU A 31 3.58 0.69 3.93
CA GLU A 31 4.11 -0.18 4.99
C GLU A 31 3.15 -0.30 6.15
N GLY A 32 2.99 -1.50 6.69
CA GLY A 32 2.16 -1.75 7.87
C GLY A 32 1.51 -3.12 7.86
N SER A 33 0.64 -3.34 8.86
CA SER A 33 -0.11 -4.58 9.01
C SER A 33 -1.53 -4.40 8.48
N TYR A 34 -1.92 -5.25 7.55
CA TYR A 34 -3.25 -5.30 6.96
C TYR A 34 -3.97 -6.53 7.48
N VAL A 35 -5.16 -6.36 8.04
CA VAL A 35 -5.96 -7.47 8.55
C VAL A 35 -7.21 -7.65 7.70
N GLY A 36 -7.50 -8.90 7.36
CA GLY A 36 -8.47 -9.22 6.33
C GLY A 36 -8.74 -10.71 6.21
N TYR A 37 -9.05 -11.13 4.99
CA TYR A 37 -9.41 -12.52 4.70
C TYR A 37 -8.73 -13.05 3.44
N LEU A 38 -8.41 -14.35 3.45
CA LEU A 38 -8.05 -15.12 2.28
C LEU A 38 -9.29 -15.85 1.76
N SER A 39 -9.59 -15.70 0.47
CA SER A 39 -10.68 -16.39 -0.23
C SER A 39 -10.14 -17.15 -1.43
N ALA A 40 -10.59 -18.39 -1.63
CA ALA A 40 -10.26 -19.12 -2.85
C ALA A 40 -11.17 -18.64 -4.00
N ILE A 41 -10.59 -18.32 -5.17
CA ILE A 41 -11.36 -17.79 -6.30
C ILE A 41 -12.17 -18.89 -7.00
N ASP A 42 -11.59 -20.09 -7.15
CA ASP A 42 -12.21 -21.19 -7.91
C ASP A 42 -12.64 -22.40 -7.07
N ALA A 43 -12.31 -22.44 -5.78
CA ALA A 43 -12.75 -23.52 -4.91
C ALA A 43 -14.18 -23.22 -4.40
N GLN A 44 -15.17 -23.85 -5.03
CA GLN A 44 -16.62 -23.72 -4.78
C GLN A 44 -17.13 -23.87 -3.32
N ALA A 45 -16.28 -23.99 -2.29
CA ALA A 45 -16.72 -24.24 -0.93
C ALA A 45 -15.78 -23.79 0.21
N ILE A 46 -14.75 -22.98 -0.03
CA ILE A 46 -13.88 -22.53 1.06
C ILE A 46 -14.42 -21.22 1.61
N SER A 47 -14.84 -21.24 2.88
CA SER A 47 -15.21 -20.00 3.58
C SER A 47 -13.97 -19.12 3.72
N PRO A 48 -14.09 -17.79 3.59
CA PRO A 48 -12.96 -16.90 3.81
C PRO A 48 -12.32 -17.16 5.17
N VAL A 49 -10.99 -17.18 5.21
CA VAL A 49 -10.21 -17.42 6.42
C VAL A 49 -9.59 -16.10 6.86
N GLU A 50 -9.64 -15.78 8.15
CA GLU A 50 -8.94 -14.60 8.69
C GLU A 50 -7.44 -14.70 8.42
N ALA A 51 -6.87 -13.61 7.95
CA ALA A 51 -5.46 -13.52 7.59
C ALA A 51 -4.90 -12.13 7.90
N GLN A 52 -3.58 -12.06 7.99
CA GLN A 52 -2.85 -10.82 8.11
C GLN A 52 -1.76 -10.76 7.04
N ALA A 53 -1.51 -9.55 6.52
CA ALA A 53 -0.39 -9.27 5.65
C ALA A 53 0.45 -8.14 6.25
N ASP A 54 1.70 -8.42 6.57
CA ASP A 54 2.68 -7.42 6.98
C ASP A 54 3.49 -6.98 5.78
N VAL A 55 3.50 -5.66 5.53
CA VAL A 55 4.10 -5.05 4.35
C VAL A 55 5.28 -4.18 4.77
N GLN A 56 6.42 -4.41 4.13
CA GLN A 56 7.63 -3.63 4.34
C GLN A 56 8.24 -3.21 2.99
N ILE A 57 8.69 -1.96 2.90
CA ILE A 57 9.52 -1.52 1.77
C ILE A 57 10.95 -1.97 2.06
N VAL A 58 11.49 -2.82 1.19
CA VAL A 58 12.84 -3.41 1.38
C VAL A 58 13.88 -2.71 0.52
N GLU A 59 13.48 -2.21 -0.65
CA GLU A 59 14.30 -1.39 -1.55
C GLU A 59 13.41 -0.37 -2.27
N ASP A 60 14.02 0.55 -3.02
CA ASP A 60 13.25 1.50 -3.84
C ASP A 60 12.34 0.75 -4.82
N HIS A 61 11.05 1.08 -4.81
CA HIS A 61 10.01 0.40 -5.61
C HIS A 61 9.82 -1.10 -5.34
N LEU A 62 10.41 -1.68 -4.28
CA LEU A 62 10.27 -3.10 -3.93
C LEU A 62 9.69 -3.29 -2.53
N VAL A 63 8.59 -4.03 -2.45
CA VAL A 63 7.98 -4.45 -1.18
C VAL A 63 8.17 -5.94 -0.92
N GLU A 64 8.33 -6.28 0.35
CA GLU A 64 8.17 -7.63 0.87
C GLU A 64 6.84 -7.72 1.62
N ILE A 65 6.03 -8.71 1.27
CA ILE A 65 4.71 -8.94 1.86
C ILE A 65 4.74 -10.31 2.52
N HIS A 66 4.64 -10.34 3.84
CA HIS A 66 4.45 -11.56 4.61
C HIS A 66 2.96 -11.76 4.87
N CYS A 67 2.34 -12.70 4.14
CA CYS A 67 0.92 -13.03 4.30
C CYS A 67 0.77 -14.36 5.05
N TYR A 68 0.01 -14.34 6.14
CA TYR A 68 -0.18 -15.52 6.98
C TYR A 68 -1.60 -15.65 7.54
N SER A 69 -1.99 -16.91 7.76
CA SER A 69 -3.23 -17.37 8.39
C SER A 69 -2.96 -18.70 9.09
N GLU A 70 -3.99 -19.40 9.57
CA GLU A 70 -3.83 -20.75 10.11
C GLU A 70 -3.34 -21.78 9.06
N SER A 71 -3.59 -21.53 7.77
CA SER A 71 -3.34 -22.48 6.67
C SER A 71 -2.36 -22.00 5.61
N LEU A 72 -1.91 -20.75 5.68
CA LEU A 72 -0.96 -20.15 4.75
C LEU A 72 0.08 -19.38 5.55
N ASP A 73 1.35 -19.48 5.15
CA ASP A 73 2.44 -18.66 5.66
C ASP A 73 3.42 -18.47 4.50
N THR A 74 3.38 -17.31 3.86
CA THR A 74 4.13 -17.04 2.63
C THR A 74 4.68 -15.64 2.60
N ILE A 75 5.83 -15.47 1.96
CA ILE A 75 6.47 -14.19 1.73
C ILE A 75 6.65 -14.01 0.23
N VAL A 76 6.19 -12.88 -0.30
CA VAL A 76 6.38 -12.51 -1.71
C VAL A 76 7.08 -11.16 -1.81
N ARG A 77 7.85 -10.96 -2.89
CA ARG A 77 8.47 -9.68 -3.21
C ARG A 77 7.94 -9.14 -4.51
N LEU A 78 7.36 -7.96 -4.47
CA LEU A 78 6.66 -7.35 -5.59
C LEU A 78 7.19 -5.93 -5.81
N ASN A 79 7.33 -5.57 -7.08
CA ASN A 79 7.53 -4.17 -7.43
C ASN A 79 6.22 -3.42 -7.24
N TYR A 80 6.29 -2.15 -6.80
CA TYR A 80 5.12 -1.28 -6.69
C TYR A 80 5.28 -0.01 -7.52
N TYR A 81 4.18 0.38 -8.18
CA TYR A 81 4.15 1.50 -9.12
C TYR A 81 2.99 2.43 -8.82
N ALA A 82 3.26 3.73 -8.73
CA ALA A 82 2.23 4.73 -8.50
C ALA A 82 1.21 4.73 -9.66
N ASN A 83 -0.08 4.76 -9.30
CA ASN A 83 -1.19 4.79 -10.23
C ASN A 83 -2.35 5.64 -9.70
N ASN A 84 -2.27 6.95 -9.93
CA ASN A 84 -3.24 7.92 -9.40
C ASN A 84 -3.28 7.90 -7.86
N GLU A 85 -4.36 7.40 -7.27
CA GLU A 85 -4.58 7.31 -5.82
C GLU A 85 -4.19 5.94 -5.25
N ASP A 86 -3.66 5.04 -6.09
CA ASP A 86 -3.31 3.68 -5.71
C ASP A 86 -1.84 3.37 -6.04
N TYR A 87 -1.32 2.28 -5.47
CA TYR A 87 -0.12 1.61 -5.96
C TYR A 87 -0.49 0.24 -6.52
N MET A 88 -0.03 -0.04 -7.74
CA MET A 88 -0.22 -1.34 -8.39
C MET A 88 1.01 -2.21 -8.18
N LEU A 89 0.81 -3.52 -8.04
CA LEU A 89 1.88 -4.49 -7.79
C LEU A 89 2.14 -5.38 -9.01
N CYS A 90 3.42 -5.65 -9.24
CA CYS A 90 3.88 -6.60 -10.27
C CYS A 90 4.96 -7.51 -9.70
N LEU A 91 5.15 -8.67 -10.32
CA LEU A 91 6.24 -9.58 -9.99
C LEU A 91 7.59 -8.87 -10.15
N SER A 92 8.58 -9.36 -9.43
CA SER A 92 9.94 -8.82 -9.45
C SER A 92 10.97 -9.92 -9.72
N GLY A 93 12.16 -9.54 -10.18
CA GLY A 93 13.30 -10.44 -10.36
C GLY A 93 12.98 -11.68 -11.21
N ASP A 94 13.38 -12.85 -10.70
CA ASP A 94 13.25 -14.14 -11.38
C ASP A 94 11.78 -14.54 -11.58
N ASP A 95 10.88 -14.15 -10.67
CA ASP A 95 9.44 -14.48 -10.77
C ASP A 95 8.81 -13.72 -11.95
N PHE A 96 9.22 -12.48 -12.19
CA PHE A 96 8.82 -11.72 -13.38
C PHE A 96 9.30 -12.41 -14.67
N GLU A 97 10.59 -12.78 -14.74
CA GLU A 97 11.14 -13.41 -15.94
C GLU A 97 10.52 -14.78 -16.21
N HIS A 98 10.19 -15.53 -15.15
CA HIS A 98 9.49 -16.80 -15.26
C HIS A 98 8.09 -16.64 -15.88
N GLU A 99 7.34 -15.64 -15.42
CA GLU A 99 5.96 -15.42 -15.82
C GLU A 99 5.86 -14.82 -17.23
N TYR A 100 6.61 -13.74 -17.50
CA TYR A 100 6.47 -12.96 -18.74
C TYR A 100 7.48 -13.34 -19.82
N GLY A 101 8.46 -14.21 -19.52
CA GLY A 101 9.39 -14.76 -20.50
C GLY A 101 10.49 -13.79 -20.97
N HIS A 102 10.66 -12.67 -20.29
CA HIS A 102 11.76 -11.74 -20.48
C HIS A 102 12.18 -11.09 -19.16
N ALA A 103 13.44 -10.67 -19.06
CA ALA A 103 13.87 -9.85 -17.95
C ALA A 103 13.25 -8.45 -18.04
N MET A 104 12.95 -7.84 -16.90
CA MET A 104 12.53 -6.44 -16.84
C MET A 104 13.58 -5.53 -17.47
N SER A 105 13.16 -4.51 -18.21
CA SER A 105 14.10 -3.49 -18.67
C SER A 105 14.69 -2.73 -17.47
N HIS A 106 15.97 -2.41 -17.54
CA HIS A 106 16.67 -1.61 -16.52
C HIS A 106 16.37 -0.11 -16.64
N GLU A 107 15.29 0.27 -17.34
CA GLU A 107 14.98 1.68 -17.52
C GLU A 107 14.50 2.26 -16.19
N ASN A 108 15.29 3.21 -15.65
CA ASN A 108 14.90 3.96 -14.46
C ASN A 108 13.53 4.57 -14.69
N MET A 109 12.59 4.28 -13.78
CA MET A 109 11.26 4.85 -13.83
C MET A 109 11.35 6.36 -13.98
N PRO A 110 10.80 6.94 -15.05
CA PRO A 110 10.91 8.37 -15.30
C PRO A 110 10.08 9.12 -14.27
N SER A 111 10.77 9.70 -13.27
CA SER A 111 10.17 10.39 -12.11
C SER A 111 9.35 11.65 -12.44
N ASN A 112 9.07 11.94 -13.72
CA ASN A 112 8.42 13.17 -14.20
C ASN A 112 7.73 12.98 -15.56
N MET A 113 6.95 11.90 -15.71
CA MET A 113 6.07 11.72 -16.86
C MET A 113 4.91 12.74 -16.80
N MET A 114 4.88 13.70 -17.72
CA MET A 114 3.75 14.63 -17.82
C MET A 114 2.50 13.89 -18.32
N GLY A 115 1.63 13.48 -17.39
CA GLY A 115 0.31 12.89 -17.68
C GLY A 115 0.28 11.36 -17.73
N GLU A 116 1.36 10.67 -17.37
CA GLU A 116 1.41 9.20 -17.29
C GLU A 116 1.70 8.76 -15.86
N THR A 117 1.05 7.68 -15.42
CA THR A 117 1.36 7.04 -14.14
C THR A 117 2.54 6.09 -14.34
N GLU A 118 3.30 5.82 -13.26
CA GLU A 118 4.40 4.85 -13.30
C GLU A 118 3.90 3.48 -13.74
N TRP A 119 2.71 3.10 -13.26
CA TRP A 119 2.05 1.86 -13.67
C TRP A 119 1.78 1.81 -15.18
N ARG A 120 1.24 2.89 -15.76
CA ARG A 120 0.94 2.91 -17.19
C ARG A 120 2.20 2.83 -18.04
N TYR A 121 3.27 3.49 -17.62
CA TYR A 121 4.57 3.39 -18.27
C TYR A 121 5.14 1.97 -18.18
N HIS A 122 5.07 1.35 -17.00
CA HIS A 122 5.49 -0.04 -16.79
C HIS A 122 4.77 -0.99 -17.76
N LEU A 123 3.44 -0.90 -17.82
CA LEU A 123 2.63 -1.74 -18.72
C LEU A 123 3.03 -1.59 -20.20
N GLU A 124 3.26 -0.36 -20.68
CA GLU A 124 3.59 -0.13 -22.09
C GLU A 124 4.95 -0.70 -22.51
N ASN A 125 5.90 -0.78 -21.57
CA ASN A 125 7.27 -1.21 -21.85
C ASN A 125 7.53 -2.67 -21.51
N GLU A 126 6.86 -3.20 -20.48
CA GLU A 126 7.16 -4.51 -19.92
C GLU A 126 6.07 -5.56 -20.16
N HIS A 127 4.87 -5.17 -20.61
CA HIS A 127 3.74 -6.10 -20.70
C HIS A 127 3.08 -6.15 -22.07
N SER A 128 2.53 -7.32 -22.37
CA SER A 128 1.64 -7.54 -23.51
C SER A 128 0.17 -7.43 -23.08
N GLU A 129 -0.72 -7.22 -24.06
CA GLU A 129 -2.16 -7.24 -23.78
C GLU A 129 -2.58 -8.61 -23.25
N GLY A 130 -3.14 -8.65 -22.04
CA GLY A 130 -3.63 -9.86 -21.40
C GLY A 130 -2.71 -10.45 -20.32
N ASP A 131 -1.53 -9.85 -20.09
CA ASP A 131 -0.66 -10.23 -18.98
C ASP A 131 -1.37 -10.02 -17.63
N GLU A 132 -1.14 -10.96 -16.71
CA GLU A 132 -1.78 -10.96 -15.39
C GLU A 132 -1.02 -10.09 -14.38
N HIS A 133 -1.76 -9.53 -13.41
CA HIS A 133 -1.22 -8.70 -12.33
C HIS A 133 -1.93 -9.00 -11.02
N PHE A 134 -1.18 -8.93 -9.92
CA PHE A 134 -1.51 -9.73 -8.74
C PHE A 134 -1.78 -8.91 -7.47
N GLY A 135 -1.84 -7.58 -7.52
CA GLY A 135 -2.24 -6.83 -6.32
C GLY A 135 -2.27 -5.31 -6.46
N LYS A 136 -2.84 -4.66 -5.45
CA LYS A 136 -2.81 -3.20 -5.30
C LYS A 136 -2.93 -2.75 -3.83
N PHE A 137 -2.42 -1.56 -3.57
CA PHE A 137 -2.70 -0.79 -2.36
C PHE A 137 -3.65 0.37 -2.69
N GLY A 138 -4.79 0.43 -2.00
CA GLY A 138 -5.70 1.57 -2.06
C GLY A 138 -5.34 2.61 -1.02
N MET A 139 -4.88 3.79 -1.44
CA MET A 139 -4.40 4.80 -0.47
C MET A 139 -5.54 5.58 0.18
N ALA A 140 -6.70 5.66 -0.47
CA ALA A 140 -7.86 6.39 0.03
C ALA A 140 -8.60 5.65 1.16
N ASP A 141 -8.63 4.31 1.10
CA ASP A 141 -9.31 3.46 2.07
C ASP A 141 -8.35 2.58 2.89
N HIS A 142 -7.04 2.76 2.69
CA HIS A 142 -5.98 1.97 3.30
C HIS A 142 -6.17 0.46 3.10
N SER A 143 -6.65 0.07 1.92
CA SER A 143 -6.86 -1.32 1.54
C SER A 143 -5.60 -1.93 0.92
N PHE A 144 -5.48 -3.25 1.05
CA PHE A 144 -4.51 -4.05 0.34
C PHE A 144 -5.20 -5.30 -0.20
N GLU A 145 -4.96 -5.59 -1.47
CA GLU A 145 -5.37 -6.84 -2.12
C GLU A 145 -4.20 -7.49 -2.84
N CYS A 146 -4.12 -8.81 -2.75
CA CYS A 146 -3.09 -9.60 -3.44
C CYS A 146 -3.62 -11.00 -3.80
N LEU A 147 -3.34 -11.43 -5.02
CA LEU A 147 -3.56 -12.78 -5.50
C LEU A 147 -2.30 -13.61 -5.23
N PHE A 148 -2.48 -14.81 -4.69
CA PHE A 148 -1.43 -15.81 -4.51
C PHE A 148 -1.79 -17.06 -5.29
N GLU A 149 -0.97 -17.40 -6.27
CA GLU A 149 -1.04 -18.69 -6.94
C GLU A 149 -0.31 -19.75 -6.13
N ILE A 150 -1.05 -20.74 -5.65
CA ILE A 150 -0.50 -21.84 -4.86
C ILE A 150 -0.43 -23.08 -5.74
N ASN A 151 0.80 -23.43 -6.13
CA ASN A 151 1.10 -24.66 -6.84
C ASN A 151 1.60 -25.72 -5.85
N HIS A 152 0.76 -26.71 -5.51
CA HIS A 152 1.13 -27.80 -4.61
C HIS A 152 0.76 -29.17 -5.20
N GLN A 153 1.81 -29.95 -5.50
CA GLN A 153 1.70 -31.26 -6.17
C GLN A 153 0.96 -31.15 -7.52
N ASP A 154 -0.22 -31.76 -7.63
CA ASP A 154 -1.05 -31.80 -8.82
C ASP A 154 -2.23 -30.80 -8.75
N GLN A 155 -2.23 -29.89 -7.77
CA GLN A 155 -3.26 -28.89 -7.60
C GLN A 155 -2.65 -27.48 -7.70
N SER A 156 -3.24 -26.68 -8.59
CA SER A 156 -3.05 -25.24 -8.63
C SER A 156 -4.36 -24.59 -8.20
N TYR A 157 -4.27 -23.62 -7.31
CA TYR A 157 -5.42 -22.81 -6.89
C TYR A 157 -4.96 -21.42 -6.49
N GLU A 158 -5.84 -20.45 -6.67
CA GLU A 158 -5.60 -19.06 -6.32
C GLU A 158 -6.24 -18.72 -4.98
N LEU A 159 -5.50 -17.99 -4.16
CA LEU A 159 -5.99 -17.35 -2.95
C LEU A 159 -5.93 -15.83 -3.13
N HIS A 160 -7.04 -15.17 -2.85
CA HIS A 160 -7.13 -13.72 -2.86
C HIS A 160 -7.16 -13.20 -1.42
N PHE A 161 -6.14 -12.46 -1.04
CA PHE A 161 -6.13 -11.68 0.18
C PHE A 161 -6.80 -10.34 -0.04
N GLN A 162 -7.68 -9.93 0.88
CA GLN A 162 -8.23 -8.58 0.94
C GLN A 162 -8.25 -8.11 2.40
N GLY A 163 -7.60 -6.99 2.70
CA GLY A 163 -7.49 -6.46 4.05
C GLY A 163 -7.40 -4.94 4.11
N VAL A 164 -7.48 -4.41 5.33
CA VAL A 164 -7.38 -2.98 5.63
C VAL A 164 -6.29 -2.77 6.68
N LYS A 165 -5.53 -1.68 6.53
CA LYS A 165 -4.45 -1.29 7.44
C LYS A 165 -4.98 -1.05 8.86
N GLN A 166 -4.25 -1.51 9.88
CA GLN A 166 -4.54 -1.27 11.30
C GLN A 166 -3.89 0.00 11.86
#